data_AF-A0A7R9T0P8-F1
#
_entry.id   AF-A0A7R9T0P8-F1
#
_cell.length_a   1.000
_cell.length_b   1.000
_cell.length_c   1.000
_cell.angle_alpha   90.00
_cell.angle_beta   90.00
_cell.angle_gamma   90.00
#
_symmetry.space_group_name_H-M   'P 1'
#
loop_
_entity.id
_entity.type
_entity.pdbx_description
1 polymer ?
#
loop_
_entity_poly.entity_id
_entity_poly.type
_entity_poly.pdbx_seq_one_letter_code
_entity_poly.pdbx_strand_id
1 'polypeptide(L)'
;MDLGASVRKRLESIDRCDANALNAVLSHVSSALTSKTTVEDAGEVLSTPEARDAVAGVSVTFVEAARRGFDGGDVASTLERDAGTSKTNAQRVAAAYEKIRGELERELRRHARSSAVKRLKSHACRADYVVSASANGDRREPAFHIS
;
A
#
# COMPACT_ATOMS: atom_id res chain seq x y z
N MET A 1 13.30 15.46 -4.92
CA MET A 1 13.39 15.13 -3.46
C MET A 1 14.87 15.01 -3.15
N ASP A 2 15.40 15.58 -2.05
CA ASP A 2 16.83 15.42 -1.80
C ASP A 2 17.13 14.00 -1.27
N LEU A 3 17.60 13.14 -2.16
CA LEU A 3 17.98 11.78 -1.86
C LEU A 3 19.38 11.78 -1.23
N GLY A 4 19.51 11.17 -0.05
CA GLY A 4 20.80 11.00 0.59
C GLY A 4 21.80 10.31 -0.36
N ALA A 5 23.08 10.67 -0.27
CA ALA A 5 24.12 10.16 -1.18
C ALA A 5 24.19 8.61 -1.21
N SER A 6 23.92 7.97 -0.08
CA SER A 6 23.82 6.51 0.03
C SER A 6 22.66 5.92 -0.78
N VAL A 7 21.52 6.61 -0.84
CA VAL A 7 20.35 6.18 -1.61
C VAL A 7 20.60 6.40 -3.09
N ARG A 8 21.17 7.55 -3.48
CA ARG A 8 21.57 7.82 -4.87
C ARG A 8 22.51 6.73 -5.41
N LYS A 9 23.55 6.38 -4.65
CA LYS A 9 24.49 5.31 -5.03
C LYS A 9 23.80 3.96 -5.24
N ARG A 10 22.79 3.65 -4.43
CA ARG A 10 21.99 2.41 -4.57
C ARG A 10 21.04 2.45 -5.76
N LEU A 11 20.51 3.63 -6.09
CA LEU A 11 19.64 3.83 -7.25
C LEU A 11 20.42 3.74 -8.57
N GLU A 12 21.72 4.02 -8.59
CA GLU A 12 22.56 3.74 -9.77
C GLU A 12 22.54 2.25 -10.16
N SER A 13 22.34 1.35 -9.20
CA SER A 13 22.25 -0.08 -9.47
C SER A 13 20.99 -0.47 -10.25
N ILE A 14 19.96 0.39 -10.30
CA ILE A 14 18.74 0.15 -11.10
C ILE A 14 19.07 0.03 -12.58
N ASP A 15 19.94 0.89 -13.10
CA ASP A 15 20.32 0.84 -14.53
C ASP A 15 21.32 -0.26 -14.85
N ARG A 16 21.93 -0.87 -13.82
CA ARG A 16 22.77 -2.07 -13.98
C ARG A 16 21.95 -3.36 -13.98
N CYS A 17 20.70 -3.31 -13.53
CA CYS A 17 19.77 -4.43 -13.63
C CYS A 17 19.21 -4.53 -15.05
N ASP A 18 19.16 -5.75 -15.59
CA ASP A 18 18.33 -6.00 -16.76
C ASP A 18 16.83 -5.85 -16.43
N ALA A 19 15.99 -5.85 -17.46
CA ALA A 19 14.55 -5.66 -17.31
C ALA A 19 13.87 -6.72 -16.43
N ASN A 20 14.33 -7.98 -16.49
CA ASN A 20 13.74 -9.08 -15.73
C ASN A 20 14.13 -8.98 -14.27
N ALA A 21 15.41 -8.72 -13.99
CA ALA A 21 15.92 -8.48 -12.65
C ALA A 21 15.23 -7.27 -12.01
N LEU A 22 15.07 -6.16 -12.74
CA LEU A 22 14.37 -4.98 -12.22
C LEU A 22 12.89 -5.28 -11.96
N ASN A 23 12.21 -6.01 -12.85
CA ASN A 23 10.81 -6.40 -12.61
C ASN A 23 10.67 -7.29 -11.38
N ALA A 24 11.61 -8.20 -11.12
CA ALA A 24 11.62 -9.02 -9.92
C ALA A 24 11.87 -8.20 -8.65
N VAL A 25 12.80 -7.23 -8.69
CA VAL A 25 13.01 -6.25 -7.62
C VAL A 25 11.73 -5.48 -7.31
N LEU A 26 11.06 -4.96 -8.34
CA LEU A 26 9.81 -4.22 -8.19
C LEU A 26 8.68 -5.10 -7.63
N SER A 27 8.57 -6.33 -8.11
CA SER A 27 7.59 -7.32 -7.61
C SER A 27 7.84 -7.63 -6.13
N HIS A 28 9.11 -7.84 -5.75
CA HIS A 28 9.52 -8.09 -4.39
C HIS A 28 9.16 -6.92 -3.46
N VAL A 29 9.54 -5.69 -3.83
CA VAL A 29 9.24 -4.49 -3.04
C VAL A 29 7.72 -4.28 -2.93
N SER A 30 6.98 -4.51 -4.02
CA SER A 30 5.51 -4.42 -4.03
C SER A 30 4.88 -5.40 -3.04
N SER A 31 5.31 -6.66 -3.07
CA SER A 31 4.81 -7.72 -2.19
C SER A 31 5.15 -7.42 -0.72
N ALA A 32 6.38 -7.01 -0.44
CA ALA A 32 6.84 -6.65 0.89
C ALA A 32 6.01 -5.49 1.50
N LEU A 33 5.66 -4.48 0.69
CA LEU A 33 4.88 -3.33 1.15
C LEU A 33 3.37 -3.59 1.28
N THR A 34 2.82 -4.57 0.55
CA THR A 34 1.38 -4.87 0.53
C THR A 34 0.97 -6.08 1.37
N SER A 35 1.92 -6.74 2.05
CA SER A 35 1.66 -7.81 3.02
C SER A 35 0.80 -8.98 2.48
N LYS A 36 1.03 -9.41 1.23
CA LYS A 36 0.27 -10.54 0.64
C LYS A 36 0.93 -11.91 0.68
N THR A 37 2.24 -12.01 0.98
CA THR A 37 2.90 -13.33 1.07
C THR A 37 4.27 -13.24 1.75
N THR A 38 4.68 -14.32 2.43
CA THR A 38 6.10 -14.62 2.66
C THR A 38 6.78 -14.73 1.30
N VAL A 39 7.85 -13.96 1.10
CA VAL A 39 8.58 -13.92 -0.16
C VAL A 39 9.39 -15.22 -0.29
N GLU A 40 8.73 -16.30 -0.73
CA GLU A 40 9.41 -17.59 -0.90
C GLU A 40 10.12 -17.72 -2.26
N ASP A 41 9.86 -16.83 -3.22
CA ASP A 41 10.30 -17.02 -4.62
C ASP A 41 11.25 -15.95 -5.18
N ALA A 42 11.84 -15.11 -4.33
CA ALA A 42 12.78 -14.07 -4.77
C ALA A 42 14.26 -14.48 -4.63
N GLY A 43 14.54 -15.66 -4.09
CA GLY A 43 15.88 -16.07 -3.65
C GLY A 43 16.92 -16.12 -4.78
N GLU A 44 16.52 -16.49 -6.00
CA GLU A 44 17.44 -16.60 -7.13
C GLU A 44 17.69 -15.26 -7.82
N VAL A 45 16.66 -14.39 -7.94
CA VAL A 45 16.77 -13.10 -8.65
C VAL A 45 17.35 -11.98 -7.78
N LEU A 46 17.23 -12.08 -6.44
CA LEU A 46 17.85 -11.14 -5.48
C LEU A 46 19.23 -11.62 -4.98
N SER A 47 19.84 -12.58 -5.67
CA SER A 47 21.14 -13.12 -5.31
C SER A 47 22.30 -12.16 -5.61
N THR A 48 22.12 -11.22 -6.55
CA THR A 48 23.16 -10.28 -6.95
C THR A 48 23.24 -9.05 -6.04
N PRO A 49 24.45 -8.50 -5.81
CA PRO A 49 24.62 -7.24 -5.07
C PRO A 49 23.81 -6.09 -5.68
N GLU A 50 23.74 -6.01 -7.01
CA GLU A 50 23.04 -4.96 -7.74
C GLU A 50 21.53 -5.01 -7.48
N ALA A 51 20.93 -6.21 -7.50
CA ALA A 51 19.51 -6.38 -7.21
C ALA A 51 19.18 -6.02 -5.75
N ARG A 52 20.06 -6.36 -4.80
CA ARG A 52 19.88 -6.00 -3.38
C ARG A 52 19.96 -4.49 -3.16
N ASP A 53 20.93 -3.83 -3.79
CA ASP A 53 21.04 -2.38 -3.73
C ASP A 53 19.83 -1.69 -4.38
N ALA A 54 19.36 -2.21 -5.53
CA ALA A 54 18.16 -1.73 -6.19
C ALA A 54 16.90 -1.89 -5.30
N VAL A 55 16.71 -3.03 -4.63
CA VAL A 55 15.63 -3.23 -3.64
C VAL A 55 15.68 -2.15 -2.57
N ALA A 56 16.85 -1.91 -1.98
CA ALA A 56 16.98 -0.91 -0.93
C ALA A 56 16.72 0.51 -1.44
N GLY A 57 17.24 0.86 -2.62
CA GLY A 57 17.01 2.17 -3.25
C GLY A 57 15.55 2.41 -3.57
N VAL A 58 14.87 1.44 -4.21
CA VAL A 58 13.46 1.52 -4.57
C VAL A 58 12.58 1.59 -3.32
N SER A 59 12.87 0.78 -2.29
CA SER A 59 12.09 0.77 -1.04
C SER A 59 12.11 2.13 -0.35
N VAL A 60 13.30 2.74 -0.21
CA VAL A 60 13.43 4.08 0.37
C VAL A 60 12.70 5.12 -0.48
N THR A 61 12.81 5.03 -1.80
CA THR A 61 12.14 5.94 -2.72
C THR A 61 10.63 5.89 -2.57
N PHE A 62 10.04 4.69 -2.46
CA PHE A 62 8.59 4.53 -2.30
C PHE A 62 8.10 5.10 -0.98
N VAL A 63 8.83 4.85 0.12
CA VAL A 63 8.48 5.37 1.46
C VAL A 63 8.57 6.90 1.49
N GLU A 64 9.65 7.48 0.97
CA GLU A 64 9.81 8.94 0.93
C GLU A 64 8.81 9.61 -0.01
N ALA A 65 8.52 9.01 -1.16
CA ALA A 65 7.48 9.49 -2.08
C ALA A 65 6.11 9.49 -1.39
N ALA A 66 5.74 8.38 -0.72
CA ALA A 66 4.50 8.30 0.04
C ALA A 66 4.43 9.33 1.17
N ARG A 67 5.53 9.53 1.93
CA ARG A 67 5.59 10.53 3.01
C ARG A 67 5.35 11.95 2.50
N ARG A 68 5.77 12.25 1.27
CA ARG A 68 5.64 13.57 0.64
C ARG A 68 4.35 13.75 -0.17
N GLY A 69 3.56 12.69 -0.32
CA GLY A 69 2.36 12.71 -1.16
C GLY A 69 2.64 12.79 -2.66
N PHE A 70 3.80 12.27 -3.10
CA PHE A 70 4.19 12.28 -4.51
C PHE A 70 3.35 11.33 -5.35
N ASP A 71 3.23 11.65 -6.64
CA ASP A 71 2.68 10.76 -7.65
C ASP A 71 3.77 10.07 -8.49
N GLY A 72 3.36 9.19 -9.41
CA GLY A 72 4.29 8.49 -10.29
C GLY A 72 5.13 9.44 -11.16
N GLY A 73 4.57 10.58 -11.57
CA GLY A 73 5.28 11.60 -12.34
C GLY A 73 6.39 12.26 -11.53
N ASP A 74 6.13 12.57 -10.26
CA ASP A 74 7.12 13.11 -9.32
C ASP A 74 8.26 12.12 -9.06
N VAL A 75 7.92 10.82 -8.92
CA VAL A 75 8.91 9.74 -8.73
C VAL A 75 9.78 9.59 -9.96
N ALA A 76 9.20 9.53 -11.16
CA ALA A 76 9.96 9.44 -12.40
C ALA A 76 10.91 10.64 -12.57
N SER A 77 10.39 11.86 -12.38
CA SER A 77 11.17 13.10 -12.48
C SER A 77 12.32 13.15 -11.48
N THR A 78 12.08 12.66 -10.26
CA THR A 78 13.12 12.60 -9.22
C THR A 78 14.20 11.56 -9.56
N LEU A 79 13.83 10.38 -10.05
CA LEU A 79 14.80 9.36 -10.45
C LEU A 79 15.66 9.81 -11.62
N GLU A 80 15.07 10.45 -12.63
CA GLU A 80 15.80 10.99 -13.78
C GLU A 80 16.74 12.12 -13.36
N ARG A 81 16.22 13.13 -12.64
CA ARG A 81 16.98 14.36 -12.36
C ARG A 81 17.96 14.21 -11.20
N ASP A 82 17.53 13.59 -10.11
CA ASP A 82 18.27 13.60 -8.84
C ASP A 82 19.09 12.30 -8.67
N ALA A 83 18.68 11.18 -9.27
CA ALA A 83 19.39 9.90 -9.21
C ALA A 83 20.10 9.49 -10.52
N GLY A 84 19.90 10.23 -11.60
CA GLY A 84 20.52 9.95 -12.90
C GLY A 84 20.04 8.65 -13.54
N THR A 85 18.89 8.12 -13.13
CA THR A 85 18.33 6.88 -13.66
C THR A 85 17.82 7.09 -15.08
N SER A 86 18.01 6.10 -15.95
CA SER A 86 17.49 6.14 -17.31
C SER A 86 15.97 6.35 -17.32
N LYS A 87 15.48 7.15 -18.28
CA LYS A 87 14.05 7.46 -18.43
C LYS A 87 13.17 6.21 -18.46
N THR A 88 13.61 5.17 -19.17
CA THR A 88 12.88 3.90 -19.28
C THR A 88 12.73 3.21 -17.92
N ASN A 89 13.80 3.11 -17.13
CA ASN A 89 13.75 2.46 -15.83
C ASN A 89 13.05 3.34 -14.78
N ALA A 90 13.24 4.66 -14.83
CA ALA A 90 12.51 5.61 -13.99
C ALA A 90 10.99 5.48 -14.19
N GLN A 91 10.53 5.36 -15.44
CA GLN A 91 9.12 5.12 -15.77
C GLN A 91 8.61 3.77 -15.25
N ARG A 92 9.42 2.71 -15.31
CA ARG A 92 9.05 1.39 -14.74
C ARG A 92 8.88 1.46 -13.23
N VAL A 93 9.82 2.09 -12.54
CA VAL A 93 9.77 2.25 -11.08
C VAL A 93 8.56 3.11 -10.68
N ALA A 94 8.30 4.20 -11.41
CA ALA A 94 7.14 5.06 -11.19
C ALA A 94 5.79 4.35 -11.42
N ALA A 95 5.68 3.53 -12.47
CA ALA A 95 4.48 2.74 -12.72
C ALA A 95 4.20 1.72 -11.61
N ALA A 96 5.26 1.07 -11.11
CA ALA A 96 5.14 0.17 -9.95
C ALA A 96 4.71 0.92 -8.69
N TYR A 97 5.26 2.11 -8.44
CA TYR A 97 4.87 2.97 -7.32
C TYR A 97 3.37 3.32 -7.35
N GLU A 98 2.86 3.80 -8.49
CA GLU A 98 1.44 4.16 -8.63
C GLU A 98 0.52 2.96 -8.39
N LYS A 99 0.90 1.79 -8.90
CA LYS A 99 0.15 0.55 -8.67
C LYS A 99 0.06 0.25 -7.17
N ILE A 100 1.19 0.28 -6.45
CA ILE A 100 1.22 0.02 -5.00
C ILE A 100 0.43 1.07 -4.23
N ARG A 101 0.58 2.36 -4.56
CA ARG A 101 -0.17 3.44 -3.92
C ARG A 101 -1.67 3.21 -4.06
N GLY A 102 -2.13 2.88 -5.26
CA GLY A 102 -3.55 2.57 -5.51
C GLY A 102 -4.05 1.32 -4.77
N GLU A 103 -3.23 0.27 -4.68
CA GLU A 103 -3.57 -0.94 -3.92
C GLU A 103 -3.67 -0.67 -2.41
N LEU A 104 -2.69 0.03 -1.84
CA LEU A 104 -2.69 0.42 -0.42
C LEU A 104 -3.88 1.35 -0.09
N GLU A 105 -4.16 2.34 -0.93
CA GLU A 105 -5.35 3.19 -0.76
C GLU A 105 -6.64 2.38 -0.76
N ARG A 106 -6.77 1.43 -1.69
CA ARG A 106 -7.95 0.56 -1.77
C ARG A 106 -8.08 -0.31 -0.52
N GLU A 107 -6.98 -0.85 0.00
CA GLU A 107 -6.98 -1.66 1.22
C GLU A 107 -7.28 -0.85 2.48
N LEU A 108 -6.73 0.36 2.60
CA LEU A 108 -7.05 1.30 3.67
C LEU A 108 -8.53 1.70 3.63
N ARG A 109 -9.07 2.00 2.44
CA ARG A 109 -10.51 2.29 2.26
C ARG A 109 -11.37 1.08 2.64
N ARG A 110 -10.95 -0.14 2.31
CA ARG A 110 -11.64 -1.38 2.70
C ARG A 110 -11.63 -1.56 4.22
N HIS A 111 -10.49 -1.39 4.87
CA HIS A 111 -10.35 -1.47 6.32
C HIS A 111 -11.17 -0.39 7.04
N ALA A 112 -11.13 0.86 6.58
CA ALA A 112 -11.94 1.94 7.14
C ALA A 112 -13.45 1.62 7.03
N ARG A 113 -13.89 0.99 5.93
CA ARG A 113 -15.27 0.53 5.74
C ARG A 113 -15.65 -0.66 6.63
N SER A 114 -14.72 -1.58 6.91
CA SER A 114 -14.96 -2.76 7.76
C SER A 114 -14.71 -2.52 9.25
N SER A 115 -14.09 -1.39 9.61
CA SER A 115 -13.69 -1.10 11.00
C SER A 115 -14.89 -1.14 11.96
N ALA A 116 -14.63 -1.66 13.16
CA ALA A 116 -15.61 -1.78 14.24
C ALA A 116 -16.31 -0.45 14.56
N VAL A 117 -15.68 0.70 14.28
CA VAL A 117 -16.24 2.04 14.47
C VAL A 117 -17.49 2.27 13.59
N LYS A 118 -17.54 1.77 12.35
CA LYS A 118 -18.76 1.82 11.53
C LYS A 118 -19.82 0.82 11.99
N ARG A 119 -19.40 -0.38 12.43
CA ARG A 119 -20.31 -1.38 13.00
C ARG A 119 -20.98 -0.87 14.29
N LEU A 120 -20.21 -0.18 15.16
CA LEU A 120 -20.71 0.49 16.36
C LEU A 120 -21.71 1.60 16.02
N LYS A 121 -21.47 2.44 15.00
CA LYS A 121 -22.46 3.44 14.56
C LYS A 121 -23.76 2.81 14.04
N SER A 122 -23.69 1.71 13.28
CA SER A 122 -24.90 0.99 12.85
C SER A 122 -25.65 0.31 14.00
N HIS A 123 -24.94 -0.12 15.05
CA HIS A 123 -25.56 -0.68 16.25
C HIS A 123 -26.12 0.41 17.18
N ALA A 124 -25.49 1.59 17.29
CA ALA A 124 -26.01 2.73 18.03
C ALA A 124 -27.31 3.26 17.40
N CYS A 125 -27.35 3.44 16.07
CA CYS A 125 -28.58 3.80 15.36
C CYS A 125 -29.70 2.75 15.51
N ARG A 126 -29.34 1.48 15.74
CA ARG A 126 -30.31 0.39 15.94
C ARG A 126 -30.74 0.25 17.41
N ALA A 127 -29.92 0.68 18.37
CA ALA A 127 -30.26 0.73 19.79
C ALA A 127 -31.22 1.90 20.10
N ASP A 128 -31.01 3.06 19.47
CA ASP A 128 -31.94 4.20 19.59
C ASP A 128 -33.33 3.86 19.01
N TYR A 129 -33.38 3.01 17.98
CA TYR A 129 -34.66 2.52 17.41
C TYR A 129 -35.41 1.56 18.34
N VAL A 130 -34.71 0.81 19.20
CA VAL A 130 -35.33 -0.16 20.13
C VAL A 130 -35.77 0.52 21.44
N VAL A 131 -35.06 1.55 21.89
CA VAL A 131 -35.44 2.30 23.10
C VAL A 131 -36.59 3.29 22.83
N SER A 132 -36.76 3.76 21.59
CA SER A 132 -37.85 4.67 21.20
C SER A 132 -39.20 3.99 20.99
N ALA A 133 -39.24 2.65 20.84
CA ALA A 133 -40.48 1.89 20.62
C ALA A 133 -41.12 1.35 21.92
N SER A 134 -40.51 1.61 23.09
CA SER A 134 -40.98 1.06 24.38
C SER A 134 -41.60 2.11 25.33
N ALA A 135 -41.91 3.32 24.84
CA ALA A 135 -42.43 4.40 25.69
C ALA A 135 -43.85 4.86 25.37
N ASN A 136 -44.55 4.26 24.39
CA ASN A 136 -45.97 4.52 24.18
C ASN A 136 -46.72 3.20 24.07
N GLY A 137 -47.49 2.91 25.12
CA GLY A 137 -48.32 1.74 25.18
C GLY A 137 -49.36 1.73 24.07
N ASP A 138 -49.59 0.55 23.51
CA ASP A 138 -50.91 0.21 23.03
C ASP A 138 -51.19 -1.27 23.22
N ARG A 139 -52.42 -1.56 23.65
CA ARG A 139 -52.89 -2.86 24.11
C ARG A 139 -52.97 -3.83 22.94
N ARG A 140 -52.10 -4.85 22.90
CA ARG A 140 -52.35 -6.23 22.40
C ARG A 140 -51.02 -6.98 22.25
N GLU A 141 -50.60 -7.66 23.31
CA GLU A 141 -49.64 -8.78 23.19
C GLU A 141 -50.39 -10.08 23.53
N PRO A 142 -50.41 -11.09 22.65
CA PRO A 142 -50.58 -12.47 23.10
C PRO A 142 -49.27 -12.92 23.76
N ALA A 143 -49.38 -13.37 25.01
CA ALA A 143 -48.28 -13.88 25.80
C ALA A 143 -47.48 -14.96 25.07
N PHE A 144 -46.15 -14.84 25.10
CA PHE A 144 -45.25 -15.93 24.77
C PHE A 144 -45.47 -17.08 25.78
N HIS A 145 -46.10 -18.17 25.33
CA HIS A 145 -46.06 -19.43 26.06
C HIS A 145 -44.67 -20.04 25.91
N ILE A 146 -43.98 -20.21 27.03
CA ILE A 146 -42.84 -21.12 27.15
C ILE A 146 -43.41 -22.46 27.63
N SER A 147 -43.37 -23.48 26.77
CA SER A 147 -43.29 -24.91 27.08
C SER A 147 -42.68 -25.61 25.88
#